data_AF-A0A3L8C617-F1
#
_entry.id   AF-A0A3L8C617-F1
#
_cell.length_a   1.000
_cell.length_b   1.000
_cell.length_c   1.000
_cell.angle_alpha   90.00
_cell.angle_beta   90.00
_cell.angle_gamma   90.00
#
_symmetry.space_group_name_H-M   'P 1'
#
loop_
_entity.id
_entity.type
_entity.pdbx_description
1 polymer ?
#
loop_
_entity_poly.entity_id
_entity_poly.type
_entity_poly.pdbx_seq_one_letter_code
_entity_poly.pdbx_strand_id
1 'polypeptide(L)'
;MNLTKYVLALLCLMISVQSYALLPPLRQIDAFKVITVEAEDIPWVLGWRLEELSLAAMVDGVMEPIPFQIDQYNTGGAIYFEGWHVPMAGSPELMDGTDKILFLFKDAGPRRDTRAPYDGDMVAEIVTRDVDGVERFVYLVRNSRLRSEEQYVRYSAELGLVETDFYSLRYNKENHLKWDDFSYVNYVGERPLDSMKLRLNTGILTSITDTELNNDQMIALPTGEIIGPIRTTTQLDFNLYLFGVSILQLSMQIHHYPKAIMYDVRGIIPELRRKMLVDPTLTMSLDANRLLGANTYTSEWTEQPGIVDGVVDSNEQAMIKAGLDPADNWIWVTSKRNLDIVAFVDYLGDFNEPMSLLYKDDFENDDPPEVFPGQMPNVGYGINEFPMTGFIGFVVSLFISDGFEGDPQEFAPYTRTLPDLEVRAL
;
A
#
# COMPACT_ATOMS: atom_id res chain seq x y z
N MET A 1 -9.09 35.50 60.62
CA MET A 1 -8.89 35.93 59.22
C MET A 1 -7.72 35.21 58.52
N ASN A 2 -7.42 33.93 58.85
CA ASN A 2 -6.31 33.18 58.26
C ASN A 2 -6.68 31.77 57.78
N LEU A 3 -7.73 31.13 58.30
CA LEU A 3 -8.08 29.75 57.93
C LEU A 3 -8.54 29.63 56.46
N THR A 4 -9.27 30.63 55.96
CA THR A 4 -9.83 30.65 54.59
C THR A 4 -8.75 30.76 53.51
N LYS A 5 -7.59 31.39 53.81
CA LYS A 5 -6.47 31.50 52.87
C LYS A 5 -5.70 30.20 52.72
N TYR A 6 -5.57 29.42 53.81
CA TYR A 6 -4.91 28.12 53.75
C TYR A 6 -5.79 27.05 53.09
N VAL A 7 -7.11 27.10 53.27
CA VAL A 7 -8.03 26.18 52.58
C VAL A 7 -8.04 26.42 51.06
N LEU A 8 -7.98 27.69 50.62
CA LEU A 8 -7.92 28.01 49.19
C LEU A 8 -6.58 27.60 48.56
N ALA A 9 -5.47 27.75 49.29
CA ALA A 9 -4.15 27.30 48.84
C ALA A 9 -4.05 25.76 48.78
N LEU A 10 -4.66 25.04 49.73
CA LEU A 10 -4.73 23.58 49.70
C LEU A 10 -5.64 23.07 48.57
N LEU A 11 -6.73 23.77 48.25
CA LEU A 11 -7.57 23.44 47.10
C LEU A 11 -6.85 23.65 45.76
N CYS A 12 -6.04 24.71 45.62
CA CYS A 12 -5.24 24.92 44.41
C CYS A 12 -4.09 23.90 44.27
N LEU A 13 -3.54 23.39 45.38
CA LEU A 13 -2.52 22.33 45.36
C LEU A 13 -3.10 20.92 45.14
N MET A 14 -4.40 20.71 45.36
CA MET A 14 -5.09 19.45 45.07
C MET A 14 -5.64 19.39 43.63
N ILE A 15 -5.57 20.50 42.87
CA ILE A 15 -5.94 20.56 41.44
C ILE A 15 -4.67 20.57 40.55
N SER A 16 -3.50 20.18 41.06
CA SER A 16 -2.50 19.53 40.21
C SER A 16 -2.95 18.11 39.90
N VAL A 17 -4.17 17.97 39.38
CA VAL A 17 -4.54 16.80 38.59
C VAL A 17 -3.47 16.77 37.50
N GLN A 18 -2.75 15.66 37.40
CA GLN A 18 -1.98 15.36 36.20
C GLN A 18 -2.96 15.46 35.04
N SER A 19 -3.03 16.64 34.40
CA SER A 19 -3.53 16.74 33.06
C SER A 19 -2.52 15.94 32.25
N TYR A 20 -2.79 14.65 32.10
CA TYR A 20 -2.32 13.90 30.95
C TYR A 20 -2.81 14.74 29.78
N ALA A 21 -1.91 15.50 29.16
CA ALA A 21 -2.22 16.16 27.91
C ALA A 21 -2.58 15.01 26.97
N LEU A 22 -3.88 14.84 26.72
CA LEU A 22 -4.36 13.85 25.76
C LEU A 22 -3.67 14.19 24.46
N LEU A 23 -3.00 13.19 23.86
CA LEU A 23 -2.39 13.37 22.56
C LEU A 23 -3.48 13.88 21.60
N PRO A 24 -3.18 14.88 20.76
CA PRO A 24 -4.11 15.26 19.73
C PRO A 24 -4.39 14.05 18.83
N PRO A 25 -5.65 13.83 18.43
CA PRO A 25 -5.99 12.71 17.56
C PRO A 25 -5.23 12.84 16.24
N LEU A 26 -4.80 11.71 15.69
CA LEU A 26 -4.22 11.69 14.34
C LEU A 26 -5.27 12.07 13.31
N ARG A 27 -4.82 12.70 12.23
CA ARG A 27 -5.64 12.85 11.02
C ARG A 27 -5.97 11.45 10.50
N GLN A 28 -7.13 11.32 9.84
CA GLN A 28 -7.64 10.00 9.45
C GLN A 28 -6.67 9.25 8.52
N ILE A 29 -5.98 9.95 7.64
CA ILE A 29 -4.97 9.39 6.74
C ILE A 29 -3.76 8.91 7.54
N ASP A 30 -3.26 9.73 8.47
CA ASP A 30 -2.10 9.39 9.31
C ASP A 30 -2.35 8.18 10.19
N ALA A 31 -3.55 8.05 10.76
CA ALA A 31 -3.91 6.98 11.67
C ALA A 31 -3.62 5.57 11.10
N PHE A 32 -3.80 5.38 9.80
CA PHE A 32 -3.62 4.08 9.13
C PHE A 32 -2.35 3.98 8.30
N LYS A 33 -1.41 4.94 8.44
CA LYS A 33 -0.07 4.79 7.90
C LYS A 33 0.66 3.67 8.62
N VAL A 34 1.31 2.82 7.85
CA VAL A 34 2.11 1.71 8.36
C VAL A 34 3.50 2.24 8.65
N ILE A 35 3.88 2.21 9.92
CA ILE A 35 5.24 2.53 10.34
C ILE A 35 6.09 1.29 10.14
N THR A 36 7.21 1.47 9.47
CA THR A 36 8.18 0.41 9.16
C THR A 36 9.48 0.74 9.88
N VAL A 37 9.92 -0.14 10.77
CA VAL A 37 11.24 -0.07 11.42
C VAL A 37 12.11 -1.13 10.77
N GLU A 38 13.17 -0.70 10.10
CA GLU A 38 14.16 -1.61 9.52
C GLU A 38 15.01 -2.22 10.64
N ALA A 39 15.27 -3.52 10.58
CA ALA A 39 16.08 -4.20 11.60
C ALA A 39 17.50 -3.62 11.72
N GLU A 40 18.05 -3.11 10.62
CA GLU A 40 19.35 -2.45 10.60
C GLU A 40 19.42 -1.18 11.47
N ASP A 41 18.28 -0.53 11.72
CA ASP A 41 18.18 0.64 12.62
C ASP A 41 18.15 0.23 14.11
N ILE A 42 18.02 -1.06 14.40
CA ILE A 42 18.00 -1.65 15.76
C ILE A 42 19.05 -2.77 15.89
N PRO A 43 20.34 -2.50 15.65
CA PRO A 43 21.36 -3.54 15.51
C PRO A 43 21.57 -4.40 16.77
N TRP A 44 21.15 -3.92 17.95
CA TRP A 44 21.26 -4.66 19.22
C TRP A 44 20.23 -5.78 19.38
N VAL A 45 19.19 -5.85 18.54
CA VAL A 45 18.19 -6.93 18.56
C VAL A 45 18.47 -8.04 17.55
N LEU A 46 19.47 -7.86 16.68
CA LEU A 46 19.82 -8.84 15.66
C LEU A 46 20.21 -10.19 16.29
N GLY A 47 19.75 -11.27 15.67
CA GLY A 47 19.94 -12.65 16.14
C GLY A 47 19.04 -13.06 17.29
N TRP A 48 18.14 -12.19 17.77
CA TRP A 48 17.10 -12.59 18.73
C TRP A 48 16.00 -13.37 18.02
N ARG A 49 15.33 -14.27 18.74
CA ARG A 49 14.20 -15.04 18.19
C ARG A 49 13.02 -14.10 17.95
N LEU A 50 12.41 -14.18 16.78
CA LEU A 50 11.26 -13.34 16.40
C LEU A 50 10.09 -13.49 17.39
N GLU A 51 9.83 -14.70 17.88
CA GLU A 51 8.74 -14.96 18.84
C GLU A 51 8.92 -14.29 20.20
N GLU A 52 10.16 -13.92 20.57
CA GLU A 52 10.47 -13.19 21.79
C GLU A 52 10.10 -11.71 21.67
N LEU A 53 9.95 -11.19 20.45
CA LEU A 53 9.68 -9.79 20.18
C LEU A 53 8.18 -9.49 20.25
N SER A 54 7.87 -8.29 20.71
CA SER A 54 6.51 -7.74 20.76
C SER A 54 6.54 -6.23 20.81
N LEU A 55 5.44 -5.59 20.45
CA LEU A 55 5.28 -4.14 20.59
C LEU A 55 4.24 -3.80 21.67
N ALA A 56 4.46 -2.68 22.34
CA ALA A 56 3.55 -2.12 23.32
C ALA A 56 3.52 -0.60 23.23
N ALA A 57 2.41 0.00 23.65
CA ALA A 57 2.25 1.45 23.72
C ALA A 57 1.47 1.84 24.97
N MET A 58 1.52 3.12 25.34
CA MET A 58 0.62 3.66 26.38
C MET A 58 -0.75 3.93 25.76
N VAL A 59 -1.80 3.36 26.33
CA VAL A 59 -3.19 3.63 25.97
C VAL A 59 -3.94 3.94 27.27
N ASP A 60 -4.64 5.08 27.33
CA ASP A 60 -5.42 5.49 28.51
C ASP A 60 -4.70 5.39 29.87
N GLY A 61 -3.39 5.66 29.87
CA GLY A 61 -2.56 5.66 31.08
C GLY A 61 -2.04 4.29 31.52
N VAL A 62 -2.26 3.24 30.73
CA VAL A 62 -1.72 1.90 30.94
C VAL A 62 -0.89 1.44 29.73
N MET A 63 0.07 0.55 29.95
CA MET A 63 0.81 -0.09 28.85
C MET A 63 0.00 -1.27 28.31
N GLU A 64 -0.25 -1.29 27.01
CA GLU A 64 -1.00 -2.36 26.33
C GLU A 64 -0.18 -2.93 25.16
N PRO A 65 -0.30 -4.24 24.86
CA PRO A 65 0.26 -4.80 23.65
C PRO A 65 -0.45 -4.20 22.44
N ILE A 66 0.31 -3.86 21.40
CA ILE A 66 -0.26 -3.37 20.14
C ILE A 66 -0.08 -4.41 19.03
N PRO A 67 -0.92 -4.38 17.98
CA PRO A 67 -0.71 -5.19 16.80
C PRO A 67 0.62 -4.85 16.15
N PHE A 68 1.33 -5.87 15.72
CA PHE A 68 2.57 -5.71 15.00
C PHE A 68 2.80 -6.93 14.10
N GLN A 69 3.70 -6.76 13.16
CA GLN A 69 4.10 -7.81 12.24
C GLN A 69 5.59 -7.70 11.99
N ILE A 70 6.27 -8.84 11.83
CA ILE A 70 7.66 -8.87 11.37
C ILE A 70 7.66 -9.57 10.03
N ASP A 71 8.08 -8.85 8.99
CA ASP A 71 8.22 -9.41 7.66
C ASP A 71 9.67 -9.73 7.39
N GLN A 72 9.90 -10.97 6.98
CA GLN A 72 11.22 -11.44 6.60
C GLN A 72 11.42 -11.31 5.10
N TYR A 73 12.60 -10.86 4.70
CA TYR A 73 12.89 -10.53 3.32
C TYR A 73 13.83 -11.57 2.67
N ASN A 74 13.66 -11.73 1.36
CA ASN A 74 14.58 -12.49 0.54
C ASN A 74 15.69 -11.58 -0.02
N THR A 75 16.72 -12.21 -0.57
CA THR A 75 17.87 -11.52 -1.18
C THR A 75 17.51 -10.62 -2.39
N GLY A 76 16.30 -10.75 -2.95
CA GLY A 76 15.77 -9.90 -4.00
C GLY A 76 14.95 -8.70 -3.49
N GLY A 77 14.88 -8.50 -2.17
CA GLY A 77 14.21 -7.36 -1.55
C GLY A 77 12.68 -7.43 -1.52
N ALA A 78 12.10 -8.62 -1.67
CA ALA A 78 10.67 -8.89 -1.48
C ALA A 78 10.45 -9.75 -0.22
N ILE A 79 9.20 -9.90 0.23
CA ILE A 79 8.89 -10.77 1.37
C ILE A 79 9.25 -12.22 1.00
N TYR A 80 9.89 -12.93 1.91
CA TYR A 80 10.29 -14.32 1.70
C TYR A 80 9.10 -15.27 1.81
N PHE A 81 9.00 -16.20 0.87
CA PHE A 81 8.06 -17.33 0.88
C PHE A 81 8.85 -18.63 0.76
N GLU A 82 8.55 -19.61 1.62
CA GLU A 82 9.19 -20.92 1.56
C GLU A 82 8.90 -21.61 0.21
N GLY A 83 9.92 -22.26 -0.36
CA GLY A 83 9.80 -22.95 -1.64
C GLY A 83 9.93 -22.05 -2.87
N TRP A 84 10.09 -20.74 -2.70
CA TRP A 84 10.34 -19.83 -3.80
C TRP A 84 11.82 -19.79 -4.22
N HIS A 85 12.08 -19.40 -5.48
CA HIS A 85 13.41 -19.52 -6.10
C HIS A 85 14.45 -18.52 -5.55
N VAL A 86 14.00 -17.44 -4.94
CA VAL A 86 14.89 -16.42 -4.37
C VAL A 86 15.15 -16.77 -2.90
N PRO A 87 16.40 -17.02 -2.49
CA PRO A 87 16.69 -17.43 -1.13
C PRO A 87 16.40 -16.31 -0.14
N MET A 88 16.03 -16.71 1.07
CA MET A 88 15.95 -15.84 2.24
C MET A 88 17.26 -15.09 2.45
N ALA A 89 17.20 -13.83 2.88
CA ALA A 89 18.39 -13.01 3.10
C ALA A 89 19.13 -13.38 4.40
N GLY A 90 18.41 -13.73 5.47
CA GLY A 90 19.01 -14.19 6.71
C GLY A 90 18.48 -15.55 7.17
N SER A 91 18.12 -15.64 8.45
CA SER A 91 17.80 -16.92 9.10
C SER A 91 16.31 -17.01 9.44
N PRO A 92 15.67 -18.16 9.22
CA PRO A 92 14.32 -18.37 9.71
C PRO A 92 14.32 -18.23 11.24
N GLU A 93 13.25 -17.66 11.79
CA GLU A 93 13.01 -17.48 13.23
C GLU A 93 13.90 -16.46 13.97
N LEU A 94 14.93 -15.91 13.35
CA LEU A 94 15.81 -14.91 13.97
C LEU A 94 15.66 -13.56 13.27
N MET A 95 15.77 -12.49 14.06
CA MET A 95 15.82 -11.13 13.54
C MET A 95 17.12 -10.92 12.76
N ASP A 96 17.03 -10.66 11.47
CA ASP A 96 18.16 -10.31 10.61
C ASP A 96 18.05 -8.87 10.09
N GLY A 97 19.13 -8.34 9.51
CA GLY A 97 19.20 -6.93 9.13
C GLY A 97 18.23 -6.50 8.01
N THR A 98 17.63 -7.45 7.29
CA THR A 98 16.65 -7.17 6.22
C THR A 98 15.20 -7.29 6.68
N ASP A 99 14.97 -7.80 7.89
CA ASP A 99 13.64 -7.91 8.46
C ASP A 99 13.06 -6.54 8.77
N LYS A 100 11.72 -6.44 8.71
CA LYS A 100 11.00 -5.20 8.97
C LYS A 100 9.94 -5.39 10.03
N ILE A 101 9.95 -4.54 11.06
CA ILE A 101 8.88 -4.50 12.06
C ILE A 101 7.84 -3.47 11.63
N LEU A 102 6.59 -3.90 11.52
CA LEU A 102 5.46 -3.08 11.10
C LEU A 102 4.45 -2.87 12.23
N PHE A 103 3.86 -1.68 12.30
CA PHE A 103 2.70 -1.35 13.13
C PHE A 103 1.92 -0.17 12.53
N LEU A 104 0.70 0.12 12.99
CA LEU A 104 -0.03 1.31 12.53
C LEU A 104 0.26 2.53 13.40
N PHE A 105 0.33 3.70 12.77
CA PHE A 105 0.63 4.93 13.51
C PHE A 105 -0.40 5.27 14.61
N LYS A 106 -1.68 4.92 14.42
CA LYS A 106 -2.72 5.07 15.45
C LYS A 106 -2.45 4.30 16.74
N ASP A 107 -1.61 3.27 16.69
CA ASP A 107 -1.30 2.44 17.86
C ASP A 107 -0.16 3.03 18.69
N ALA A 108 0.46 4.13 18.22
CA ALA A 108 1.45 4.87 18.98
C ALA A 108 0.80 5.74 20.07
N GLY A 109 1.34 5.68 21.28
CA GLY A 109 0.78 6.33 22.46
C GLY A 109 1.62 7.51 22.98
N PRO A 110 1.22 8.15 24.09
CA PRO A 110 2.09 9.09 24.79
C PRO A 110 3.32 8.36 25.33
N ARG A 111 4.32 9.15 25.75
CA ARG A 111 5.51 8.57 26.37
C ARG A 111 5.15 7.80 27.65
N ARG A 112 5.79 6.65 27.84
CA ARG A 112 5.59 5.74 28.96
C ARG A 112 5.99 6.40 30.27
N ASP A 113 5.15 6.25 31.30
CA ASP A 113 5.60 6.48 32.68
C ASP A 113 6.58 5.35 33.04
N THR A 114 7.80 5.69 33.45
CA THR A 114 8.81 4.72 33.89
C THR A 114 8.33 3.76 34.99
N ARG A 115 7.28 4.12 35.74
CA ARG A 115 6.67 3.30 36.79
C ARG A 115 5.53 2.41 36.27
N ALA A 116 5.06 2.61 35.04
CA ALA A 116 4.00 1.81 34.45
C ALA A 116 4.49 0.35 34.33
N PRO A 117 3.81 -0.61 35.00
CA PRO A 117 4.19 -2.00 34.90
C PRO A 117 3.85 -2.54 33.51
N TYR A 118 4.69 -3.45 33.01
CA TYR A 118 4.42 -4.23 31.81
C TYR A 118 5.19 -5.55 31.86
N ASP A 119 4.70 -6.58 31.16
CA ASP A 119 5.34 -7.89 31.09
C ASP A 119 6.44 -7.88 30.02
N GLY A 120 7.65 -8.35 30.36
CA GLY A 120 8.81 -8.36 29.48
C GLY A 120 9.75 -7.16 29.63
N ASP A 121 10.90 -7.22 28.94
CA ASP A 121 11.96 -6.21 29.00
C ASP A 121 11.78 -5.21 27.86
N MET A 122 11.70 -3.93 28.19
CA MET A 122 11.69 -2.83 27.20
C MET A 122 13.10 -2.68 26.64
N VAL A 123 13.27 -2.87 25.33
CA VAL A 123 14.60 -2.89 24.68
C VAL A 123 14.82 -1.75 23.70
N ALA A 124 13.74 -1.11 23.23
CA ALA A 124 13.82 0.10 22.43
C ALA A 124 12.59 1.00 22.61
N GLU A 125 12.80 2.30 22.48
CA GLU A 125 11.77 3.34 22.34
C GLU A 125 11.77 3.78 20.87
N ILE A 126 10.66 3.55 20.17
CA ILE A 126 10.40 4.00 18.80
C ILE A 126 9.59 5.30 18.90
N VAL A 127 10.18 6.39 18.42
CA VAL A 127 9.58 7.73 18.43
C VAL A 127 9.14 8.08 17.03
N THR A 128 7.89 8.50 16.92
CA THR A 128 7.27 8.96 15.67
C THR A 128 6.86 10.42 15.83
N ARG A 129 7.07 11.26 14.81
CA ARG A 129 6.63 12.67 14.82
C ARG A 129 5.74 12.94 13.62
N ASP A 130 4.52 13.40 13.88
CA ASP A 130 3.64 13.83 12.80
C ASP A 130 4.09 15.16 12.19
N VAL A 131 3.37 15.60 11.16
CA VAL A 131 3.63 16.86 10.44
C VAL A 131 3.55 18.10 11.34
N ASP A 132 2.86 18.01 12.47
CA ASP A 132 2.70 19.08 13.46
C ASP A 132 3.78 18.97 14.56
N GLY A 133 4.71 18.00 14.44
CA GLY A 133 5.83 17.77 15.37
C GLY A 133 5.44 17.04 16.65
N VAL A 134 4.24 16.46 16.73
CA VAL A 134 3.76 15.76 17.93
C VAL A 134 4.41 14.38 18.02
N GLU A 135 5.17 14.16 19.09
CA GLU A 135 5.81 12.89 19.38
C GLU A 135 4.80 11.84 19.90
N ARG A 136 4.85 10.64 19.32
CA ARG A 136 4.18 9.44 19.79
C ARG A 136 5.15 8.28 19.88
N PHE A 137 4.88 7.36 20.79
CA PHE A 137 5.84 6.37 21.26
C PHE A 137 5.28 4.96 21.15
N VAL A 138 6.12 4.06 20.64
CA VAL A 138 5.94 2.61 20.68
C VAL A 138 7.19 1.99 21.29
N TYR A 139 7.04 0.88 22.00
CA TYR A 139 8.13 0.21 22.68
C TYR A 139 8.30 -1.19 22.13
N LEU A 140 9.53 -1.52 21.75
CA LEU A 140 9.92 -2.90 21.47
C LEU A 140 10.17 -3.61 22.79
N VAL A 141 9.50 -4.74 22.99
CA VAL A 141 9.52 -5.51 24.23
C VAL A 141 9.96 -6.94 23.95
N ARG A 142 10.93 -7.41 24.71
CA ARG A 142 11.43 -8.79 24.66
C ARG A 142 10.79 -9.64 25.74
N ASN A 143 10.47 -10.90 25.41
CA ASN A 143 9.94 -11.91 26.32
C ASN A 143 8.62 -11.53 27.02
N SER A 144 7.86 -10.59 26.44
CA SER A 144 6.49 -10.37 26.88
C SER A 144 5.64 -11.57 26.48
N ARG A 145 4.70 -11.96 27.34
CA ARG A 145 3.63 -12.93 27.06
C ARG A 145 2.36 -12.23 26.56
N LEU A 146 2.30 -10.91 26.66
CA LEU A 146 1.17 -10.12 26.20
C LEU A 146 1.25 -9.95 24.68
N ARG A 147 0.15 -10.21 23.98
CA ARG A 147 0.00 -10.03 22.54
C ARG A 147 -1.36 -9.39 22.28
N SER A 148 -1.43 -8.56 21.24
CA SER A 148 -2.70 -8.04 20.76
C SER A 148 -3.35 -9.06 19.85
N GLU A 149 -4.66 -9.23 19.98
CA GLU A 149 -5.49 -10.09 19.11
C GLU A 149 -6.14 -9.29 17.96
N GLU A 150 -5.92 -7.98 17.92
CA GLU A 150 -6.50 -7.09 16.91
C GLU A 150 -5.87 -7.34 15.53
N GLN A 151 -6.72 -7.41 14.50
CA GLN A 151 -6.32 -7.63 13.11
C GLN A 151 -6.99 -6.60 12.20
N TYR A 152 -6.19 -5.80 11.49
CA TYR A 152 -6.69 -4.76 10.60
C TYR A 152 -6.94 -5.24 9.17
N VAL A 153 -6.34 -6.37 8.81
CA VAL A 153 -6.51 -7.01 7.51
C VAL A 153 -6.79 -8.49 7.72
N ARG A 154 -7.82 -8.99 7.05
CA ARG A 154 -8.28 -10.38 7.13
C ARG A 154 -8.27 -10.96 5.72
N TYR A 155 -7.83 -12.21 5.58
CA TYR A 155 -7.75 -12.88 4.29
C TYR A 155 -8.31 -14.30 4.35
N SER A 156 -9.08 -14.66 3.33
CA SER A 156 -9.56 -16.02 3.09
C SER A 156 -9.02 -16.52 1.76
N ALA A 157 -8.02 -17.39 1.81
CA ALA A 157 -7.48 -18.06 0.62
C ALA A 157 -8.54 -18.90 -0.10
N GLU A 158 -9.43 -19.55 0.66
CA GLU A 158 -10.53 -20.33 0.08
C GLU A 158 -11.46 -19.46 -0.75
N LEU A 159 -11.72 -18.21 -0.36
CA LEU A 159 -12.63 -17.32 -1.06
C LEU A 159 -11.93 -16.34 -2.02
N GLY A 160 -10.60 -16.24 -1.96
CA GLY A 160 -9.85 -15.16 -2.62
C GLY A 160 -10.26 -13.78 -2.09
N LEU A 161 -10.64 -13.69 -0.82
CA LEU A 161 -11.29 -12.51 -0.22
C LEU A 161 -10.37 -11.84 0.77
N VAL A 162 -10.17 -10.53 0.61
CA VAL A 162 -9.53 -9.65 1.58
C VAL A 162 -10.58 -8.73 2.18
N GLU A 163 -10.56 -8.56 3.51
CA GLU A 163 -11.43 -7.64 4.23
C GLU A 163 -10.62 -6.78 5.21
N THR A 164 -10.87 -5.49 5.19
CA THR A 164 -10.40 -4.53 6.20
C THR A 164 -11.62 -3.87 6.85
N ASP A 165 -11.41 -2.91 7.75
CA ASP A 165 -12.50 -2.09 8.26
C ASP A 165 -13.00 -1.04 7.24
N PHE A 166 -12.33 -0.92 6.08
CA PHE A 166 -12.59 0.11 5.07
C PHE A 166 -13.01 -0.46 3.72
N TYR A 167 -12.45 -1.58 3.30
CA TYR A 167 -12.77 -2.17 2.00
C TYR A 167 -12.82 -3.69 2.06
N SER A 168 -13.49 -4.26 1.06
CA SER A 168 -13.49 -5.69 0.78
C SER A 168 -13.20 -5.89 -0.70
N LEU A 169 -12.27 -6.80 -1.01
CA LEU A 169 -11.84 -7.12 -2.36
C LEU A 169 -11.82 -8.64 -2.55
N ARG A 170 -12.59 -9.12 -3.52
CA ARG A 170 -12.61 -10.52 -3.91
C ARG A 170 -11.94 -10.71 -5.27
N TYR A 171 -10.94 -11.57 -5.31
CA TYR A 171 -10.23 -11.96 -6.51
C TYR A 171 -10.88 -13.16 -7.20
N ASN A 172 -10.74 -13.20 -8.52
CA ASN A 172 -11.00 -14.41 -9.27
C ASN A 172 -9.91 -15.46 -8.97
N LYS A 173 -10.32 -16.65 -8.50
CA LYS A 173 -9.37 -17.71 -8.07
C LYS A 173 -8.48 -18.25 -9.18
N GLU A 174 -8.93 -18.15 -10.43
CA GLU A 174 -8.17 -18.62 -11.59
C GLU A 174 -7.22 -17.54 -12.14
N ASN A 175 -7.41 -16.27 -11.73
CA ASN A 175 -6.52 -15.18 -12.08
C ASN A 175 -6.70 -13.96 -11.15
N HIS A 176 -5.76 -13.74 -10.23
CA HIS A 176 -5.81 -12.61 -9.28
C HIS A 176 -5.63 -11.22 -9.93
N LEU A 177 -5.37 -11.15 -11.24
CA LEU A 177 -5.44 -9.90 -12.00
C LEU A 177 -6.88 -9.49 -12.32
N LYS A 178 -7.88 -10.35 -12.04
CA LYS A 178 -9.29 -10.08 -12.22
C LYS A 178 -9.96 -9.97 -10.86
N TRP A 179 -10.77 -8.94 -10.68
CA TRP A 179 -11.55 -8.75 -9.48
C TRP A 179 -12.97 -9.23 -9.73
N ASP A 180 -13.50 -10.03 -8.80
CA ASP A 180 -14.90 -10.49 -8.84
C ASP A 180 -15.82 -9.51 -8.09
N ASP A 181 -15.28 -8.75 -7.14
CA ASP A 181 -16.02 -7.72 -6.38
C ASP A 181 -15.06 -6.76 -5.67
N PHE A 182 -15.41 -5.49 -5.62
CA PHE A 182 -14.77 -4.49 -4.76
C PHE A 182 -15.84 -3.62 -4.09
N SER A 183 -15.72 -3.43 -2.79
CA SER A 183 -16.58 -2.55 -2.01
C SER A 183 -15.79 -1.71 -1.02
N TYR A 184 -16.30 -0.52 -0.74
CA TYR A 184 -15.72 0.42 0.20
C TYR A 184 -16.81 0.89 1.18
N VAL A 185 -16.56 0.77 2.49
CA VAL A 185 -17.58 0.83 3.54
C VAL A 185 -18.35 2.15 3.54
N ASN A 186 -17.67 3.28 3.34
CA ASN A 186 -18.30 4.60 3.41
C ASN A 186 -18.75 5.15 2.04
N TYR A 187 -18.48 4.42 0.95
CA TYR A 187 -18.80 4.88 -0.39
C TYR A 187 -20.32 4.96 -0.60
N VAL A 188 -20.78 6.07 -1.17
CA VAL A 188 -22.20 6.31 -1.45
C VAL A 188 -22.52 5.89 -2.89
N GLY A 189 -22.84 4.61 -3.07
CA GLY A 189 -23.23 4.04 -4.35
C GLY A 189 -23.11 2.53 -4.37
N GLU A 190 -23.37 1.92 -5.52
CA GLU A 190 -23.08 0.50 -5.74
C GLU A 190 -21.66 0.35 -6.30
N ARG A 191 -20.93 -0.67 -5.84
CA ARG A 191 -19.65 -1.19 -6.38
C ARG A 191 -18.84 -0.16 -7.20
N PRO A 192 -17.95 0.62 -6.57
CA PRO A 192 -17.32 1.75 -7.24
C PRO A 192 -16.27 1.35 -8.29
N LEU A 193 -15.67 0.18 -8.13
CA LEU A 193 -14.58 -0.31 -8.99
C LEU A 193 -15.00 -1.63 -9.62
N ASP A 194 -14.50 -1.85 -10.82
CA ASP A 194 -14.72 -3.08 -11.56
C ASP A 194 -13.51 -4.00 -11.43
N SER A 195 -12.45 -3.74 -12.20
CA SER A 195 -11.32 -4.66 -12.30
C SER A 195 -10.03 -3.94 -12.71
N MET A 196 -8.90 -4.58 -12.43
CA MET A 196 -7.60 -4.14 -12.95
C MET A 196 -7.43 -4.60 -14.41
N LYS A 197 -6.98 -3.70 -15.28
CA LYS A 197 -6.68 -3.99 -16.68
C LYS A 197 -5.19 -3.88 -16.93
N LEU A 198 -4.62 -4.95 -17.45
CA LEU A 198 -3.26 -5.00 -17.96
C LEU A 198 -3.32 -5.22 -19.47
N ARG A 199 -2.60 -4.42 -20.25
CA ARG A 199 -2.42 -4.65 -21.70
C ARG A 199 -0.94 -4.57 -22.05
N LEU A 200 -0.42 -5.62 -22.66
CA LEU A 200 0.92 -5.64 -23.24
C LEU A 200 0.78 -5.64 -24.76
N ASN A 201 1.22 -4.56 -25.41
CA ASN A 201 1.30 -4.47 -26.86
C ASN A 201 2.74 -4.70 -27.30
N THR A 202 2.96 -5.64 -28.21
CA THR A 202 4.31 -5.99 -28.69
C THR A 202 4.25 -6.62 -30.07
N GLY A 203 5.29 -6.37 -30.89
CA GLY A 203 5.57 -7.20 -32.06
C GLY A 203 6.18 -8.54 -31.65
N ILE A 204 6.00 -9.58 -32.48
CA ILE A 204 6.61 -10.91 -32.28
C ILE A 204 7.62 -11.17 -33.40
N LEU A 205 8.91 -11.26 -33.06
CA LEU A 205 10.04 -11.42 -33.99
C LEU A 205 10.24 -10.27 -35.00
N THR A 206 9.18 -9.55 -35.36
CA THR A 206 9.13 -8.35 -36.21
C THR A 206 8.02 -7.43 -35.70
N SER A 207 8.12 -6.14 -36.00
CA SER A 207 7.07 -5.13 -35.71
C SER A 207 5.90 -5.14 -36.71
N ILE A 208 5.83 -6.12 -37.62
CA ILE A 208 4.80 -6.18 -38.67
C ILE A 208 3.49 -6.79 -38.14
N THR A 209 3.57 -7.58 -37.06
CA THR A 209 2.40 -8.17 -36.40
C THR A 209 2.35 -7.68 -34.96
N ASP A 210 1.62 -6.59 -34.72
CA ASP A 210 1.30 -6.16 -33.36
C ASP A 210 0.35 -7.17 -32.71
N THR A 211 0.74 -7.64 -31.53
CA THR A 211 -0.05 -8.54 -30.71
C THR A 211 -0.34 -7.85 -29.40
N GLU A 212 -1.63 -7.71 -29.08
CA GLU A 212 -2.11 -7.25 -27.79
C GLU A 212 -2.40 -8.47 -26.91
N LEU A 213 -1.81 -8.50 -25.72
CA LEU A 213 -2.05 -9.49 -24.68
C LEU A 213 -2.72 -8.80 -23.50
N ASN A 214 -3.79 -9.41 -22.99
CA ASN A 214 -4.61 -8.85 -21.91
C ASN A 214 -4.72 -9.82 -20.72
N ASN A 215 -5.62 -9.56 -19.77
CA ASN A 215 -5.82 -10.39 -18.57
C ASN A 215 -6.27 -11.84 -18.87
N ASP A 216 -6.58 -12.22 -20.11
CA ASP A 216 -6.81 -13.62 -20.49
C ASP A 216 -5.50 -14.35 -20.82
N GLN A 217 -4.48 -13.62 -21.27
CA GLN A 217 -3.15 -14.16 -21.56
C GLN A 217 -2.15 -13.92 -20.42
N MET A 218 -2.40 -12.90 -19.58
CA MET A 218 -1.67 -12.65 -18.34
C MET A 218 -2.43 -13.29 -17.19
N ILE A 219 -1.85 -14.34 -16.61
CA ILE A 219 -2.48 -15.13 -15.54
C ILE A 219 -1.59 -15.05 -14.31
N ALA A 220 -2.14 -14.54 -13.20
CA ALA A 220 -1.47 -14.53 -11.90
C ALA A 220 -2.18 -15.49 -10.94
N LEU A 221 -1.52 -16.60 -10.60
CA LEU A 221 -2.07 -17.60 -9.69
C LEU A 221 -1.43 -17.50 -8.30
N PRO A 222 -2.22 -17.54 -7.22
CA PRO A 222 -1.68 -17.55 -5.87
C PRO A 222 -0.90 -18.84 -5.60
N THR A 223 0.31 -18.67 -5.06
CA THR A 223 1.20 -19.78 -4.68
C THR A 223 1.50 -19.82 -3.18
N GLY A 224 1.20 -18.74 -2.45
CA GLY A 224 1.21 -18.73 -1.00
C GLY A 224 0.73 -17.40 -0.41
N GLU A 225 0.44 -17.41 0.89
CA GLU A 225 0.00 -16.24 1.63
C GLU A 225 0.69 -16.14 3.00
N ILE A 226 0.99 -14.90 3.41
CA ILE A 226 1.40 -14.54 4.76
C ILE A 226 0.34 -13.59 5.29
N ILE A 227 -0.41 -14.05 6.29
CA ILE A 227 -1.52 -13.30 6.89
C ILE A 227 -1.02 -12.74 8.22
N GLY A 228 -0.91 -11.42 8.32
CA GLY A 228 -0.55 -10.72 9.54
C GLY A 228 -1.55 -9.63 9.92
N PRO A 229 -1.48 -9.11 11.16
CA PRO A 229 -2.46 -8.16 11.66
C PRO A 229 -2.36 -6.77 11.01
N ILE A 230 -1.20 -6.42 10.45
CA ILE A 230 -0.95 -5.12 9.79
C ILE A 230 -1.18 -5.22 8.29
N ARG A 231 -0.67 -6.29 7.66
CA ARG A 231 -0.88 -6.55 6.24
C ARG A 231 -0.99 -8.04 5.95
N THR A 232 -1.75 -8.37 4.90
CA THR A 232 -1.64 -9.68 4.25
C THR A 232 -0.80 -9.52 2.99
N THR A 233 0.10 -10.47 2.75
CA THR A 233 0.82 -10.57 1.48
C THR A 233 0.50 -11.88 0.78
N THR A 234 0.13 -11.80 -0.48
CA THR A 234 -0.07 -12.96 -1.35
C THR A 234 1.04 -13.01 -2.39
N GLN A 235 1.75 -14.14 -2.48
CA GLN A 235 2.69 -14.42 -3.55
C GLN A 235 1.94 -15.03 -4.74
N LEU A 236 2.18 -14.47 -5.93
CA LEU A 236 1.60 -14.92 -7.18
C LEU A 236 2.70 -15.36 -8.16
N ASP A 237 2.42 -16.41 -8.91
CA ASP A 237 3.15 -16.76 -10.12
C ASP A 237 2.45 -16.08 -11.31
N PHE A 238 3.10 -15.03 -11.85
CA PHE A 238 2.60 -14.28 -12.99
C PHE A 238 3.14 -14.87 -14.29
N ASN A 239 2.27 -15.37 -15.16
CA ASN A 239 2.61 -15.96 -16.44
C ASN A 239 1.94 -15.22 -17.60
N LEU A 240 2.72 -14.95 -18.63
CA LEU A 240 2.24 -14.44 -19.91
C LEU A 240 2.24 -15.58 -20.93
N TYR A 241 1.08 -15.88 -21.50
CA TYR A 241 0.90 -16.91 -22.50
C TYR A 241 0.75 -16.31 -23.90
N LEU A 242 1.49 -16.85 -24.86
CA LEU A 242 1.34 -16.54 -26.27
C LEU A 242 1.19 -17.84 -27.05
N PHE A 243 0.09 -17.97 -27.82
CA PHE A 243 -0.28 -19.21 -28.52
C PHE A 243 -0.27 -20.47 -27.61
N GLY A 244 -0.65 -20.31 -26.34
CA GLY A 244 -0.68 -21.38 -25.34
C GLY A 244 0.68 -21.72 -24.70
N VAL A 245 1.76 -21.01 -25.06
CA VAL A 245 3.09 -21.20 -24.49
C VAL A 245 3.43 -20.05 -23.54
N SER A 246 3.91 -20.36 -22.33
CA SER A 246 4.40 -19.34 -21.40
C SER A 246 5.69 -18.72 -21.92
N ILE A 247 5.61 -17.44 -22.32
CA ILE A 247 6.73 -16.66 -22.85
C ILE A 247 7.39 -15.79 -21.79
N LEU A 248 6.68 -15.46 -20.72
CA LEU A 248 7.23 -14.68 -19.62
C LEU A 248 6.69 -15.21 -18.30
N GLN A 249 7.59 -15.35 -17.32
CA GLN A 249 7.24 -15.68 -15.96
C GLN A 249 7.87 -14.61 -15.06
N LEU A 250 7.04 -13.94 -14.28
CA LEU A 250 7.42 -12.95 -13.28
C LEU A 250 6.90 -13.39 -11.92
N SER A 251 7.46 -12.78 -10.89
CA SER A 251 6.91 -12.86 -9.53
C SER A 251 6.16 -11.59 -9.23
N MET A 252 5.04 -11.75 -8.54
CA MET A 252 4.21 -10.64 -8.13
C MET A 252 3.76 -10.88 -6.69
N GLN A 253 3.96 -9.90 -5.83
CA GLN A 253 3.37 -9.88 -4.50
C GLN A 253 2.26 -8.84 -4.47
N ILE A 254 1.13 -9.21 -3.87
CA ILE A 254 0.10 -8.24 -3.53
C ILE A 254 0.14 -8.04 -2.01
N HIS A 255 0.31 -6.79 -1.58
CA HIS A 255 0.24 -6.41 -0.17
C HIS A 255 -1.06 -5.65 0.08
N HIS A 256 -1.88 -6.18 0.97
CA HIS A 256 -3.11 -5.54 1.42
C HIS A 256 -2.92 -4.91 2.77
N TYR A 257 -3.20 -3.62 2.85
CA TYR A 257 -3.17 -2.80 4.05
C TYR A 257 -4.57 -2.28 4.36
N PRO A 258 -4.83 -1.71 5.55
CA PRO A 258 -6.17 -1.25 5.91
C PRO A 258 -6.78 -0.27 4.88
N LYS A 259 -5.97 0.64 4.36
CA LYS A 259 -6.35 1.68 3.39
C LYS A 259 -5.45 1.72 2.14
N ALA A 260 -4.76 0.63 1.83
CA ALA A 260 -3.94 0.57 0.62
C ALA A 260 -3.80 -0.84 0.03
N ILE A 261 -3.57 -0.91 -1.28
CA ILE A 261 -3.24 -2.13 -2.00
C ILE A 261 -1.95 -1.85 -2.77
N MET A 262 -0.94 -2.69 -2.60
CA MET A 262 0.32 -2.57 -3.34
C MET A 262 0.57 -3.82 -4.18
N TYR A 263 0.97 -3.60 -5.43
CA TYR A 263 1.34 -4.63 -6.39
C TYR A 263 2.83 -4.53 -6.66
N ASP A 264 3.62 -5.43 -6.08
CA ASP A 264 5.08 -5.47 -6.22
C ASP A 264 5.44 -6.54 -7.27
N VAL A 265 5.81 -6.10 -8.48
CA VAL A 265 6.19 -6.97 -9.58
C VAL A 265 7.71 -7.00 -9.68
N ARG A 266 8.30 -8.20 -9.70
CA ARG A 266 9.75 -8.39 -9.81
C ARG A 266 10.09 -9.59 -10.70
N GLY A 267 11.13 -9.44 -11.52
CA GLY A 267 11.64 -10.59 -12.26
C GLY A 267 12.84 -10.30 -13.16
N ILE A 268 13.44 -11.38 -13.63
CA ILE A 268 14.49 -11.34 -14.65
C ILE A 268 13.97 -12.13 -15.85
N ILE A 269 13.72 -11.42 -16.95
CA ILE A 269 13.34 -12.06 -18.21
C ILE A 269 14.60 -12.59 -18.89
N PRO A 270 14.68 -13.88 -19.25
CA PRO A 270 15.81 -14.43 -20.00
C PRO A 270 16.01 -13.72 -21.34
N GLU A 271 17.26 -13.48 -21.72
CA GLU A 271 17.63 -12.70 -22.91
C GLU A 271 16.99 -13.23 -24.21
N LEU A 272 16.95 -14.56 -24.38
CA LEU A 272 16.33 -15.18 -25.56
C LEU A 272 14.83 -14.88 -25.67
N ARG A 273 14.12 -14.80 -24.53
CA ARG A 273 12.69 -14.49 -24.51
C ARG A 273 12.43 -13.01 -24.77
N ARG A 274 13.28 -12.10 -24.26
CA ARG A 274 13.19 -10.66 -24.56
C ARG A 274 13.33 -10.37 -26.04
N LYS A 275 14.26 -11.04 -26.72
CA LYS A 275 14.48 -10.87 -28.18
C LYS A 275 13.28 -11.27 -29.04
N MET A 276 12.30 -11.97 -28.48
CA MET A 276 11.05 -12.28 -29.19
C MET A 276 10.05 -11.12 -29.16
N LEU A 277 10.16 -10.23 -28.17
CA LEU A 277 9.34 -9.04 -28.01
C LEU A 277 10.01 -7.88 -28.78
N VAL A 278 9.24 -7.22 -29.63
CA VAL A 278 9.68 -6.05 -30.40
C VAL A 278 8.85 -4.86 -29.97
N ASP A 279 9.53 -3.82 -29.49
CA ASP A 279 8.96 -2.56 -28.99
C ASP A 279 7.77 -2.75 -28.02
N PRO A 280 7.94 -3.55 -26.94
CA PRO A 280 6.86 -3.83 -25.99
C PRO A 280 6.45 -2.58 -25.19
N THR A 281 5.15 -2.36 -25.08
CA THR A 281 4.53 -1.34 -24.22
C THR A 281 3.53 -1.99 -23.26
N LEU A 282 3.52 -1.57 -22.00
CA LEU A 282 2.63 -2.11 -20.97
C LEU A 282 1.72 -1.00 -20.46
N THR A 283 0.41 -1.24 -20.43
CA THR A 283 -0.53 -0.37 -19.71
C THR A 283 -1.11 -1.12 -18.52
N MET A 284 -1.27 -0.39 -17.42
CA MET A 284 -1.82 -0.89 -16.16
C MET A 284 -2.81 0.12 -15.64
N SER A 285 -4.04 -0.30 -15.44
CA SER A 285 -5.13 0.62 -15.11
C SER A 285 -6.15 -0.02 -14.21
N LEU A 286 -6.90 0.85 -13.53
CA LEU A 286 -8.03 0.48 -12.71
C LEU A 286 -9.27 1.04 -13.38
N ASP A 287 -10.20 0.14 -13.67
CA ASP A 287 -11.48 0.50 -14.26
C ASP A 287 -12.52 0.71 -13.17
N ALA A 288 -13.27 1.80 -13.30
CA ALA A 288 -14.32 2.16 -12.38
C ALA A 288 -15.69 1.87 -12.96
N ASN A 289 -16.60 1.46 -12.10
CA ASN A 289 -17.98 1.20 -12.49
C ASN A 289 -18.80 2.48 -12.36
N ARG A 290 -18.92 3.21 -13.48
CA ARG A 290 -19.84 4.34 -13.66
C ARG A 290 -19.70 5.40 -12.54
N LEU A 291 -18.47 5.82 -12.27
CA LEU A 291 -18.17 6.93 -11.36
C LEU A 291 -18.50 8.29 -11.96
N LEU A 292 -19.71 8.44 -12.53
CA LEU A 292 -20.16 9.69 -13.17
C LEU A 292 -20.06 10.89 -12.22
N GLY A 293 -19.50 11.98 -12.74
CA GLY A 293 -19.23 13.21 -12.01
C GLY A 293 -17.97 13.18 -11.12
N ALA A 294 -17.24 12.06 -11.10
CA ALA A 294 -15.92 11.99 -10.47
C ALA A 294 -14.93 12.94 -11.16
N ASN A 295 -13.92 13.36 -10.40
CA ASN A 295 -12.82 14.15 -10.91
C ASN A 295 -11.54 13.33 -10.95
N THR A 296 -10.78 13.49 -12.01
CA THR A 296 -9.43 12.92 -12.16
C THR A 296 -8.40 14.04 -12.23
N TYR A 297 -7.39 13.95 -11.39
CA TYR A 297 -6.22 14.84 -11.36
C TYR A 297 -4.95 14.00 -11.54
N THR A 298 -3.91 14.61 -12.11
CA THR A 298 -2.57 14.01 -12.19
C THR A 298 -1.53 15.03 -11.73
N SER A 299 -0.30 14.58 -11.44
CA SER A 299 0.82 15.47 -11.10
C SER A 299 1.03 16.61 -12.10
N GLU A 300 0.88 16.33 -13.40
CA GLU A 300 1.01 17.32 -14.48
C GLU A 300 -0.30 18.08 -14.79
N TRP A 301 -1.41 17.76 -14.12
CA TRP A 301 -2.74 18.31 -14.42
C TRP A 301 -3.61 18.49 -13.15
N THR A 302 -3.33 19.54 -12.39
CA THR A 302 -3.94 19.78 -11.06
C THR A 302 -5.07 20.81 -11.04
N GLU A 303 -5.09 21.75 -11.99
CA GLU A 303 -6.02 22.90 -11.94
C GLU A 303 -7.44 22.57 -12.45
N GLN A 304 -7.54 21.80 -13.54
CA GLN A 304 -8.80 21.51 -14.22
C GLN A 304 -8.99 19.99 -14.36
N PRO A 305 -9.73 19.33 -13.47
CA PRO A 305 -9.83 17.87 -13.49
C PRO A 305 -10.45 17.36 -14.79
N GLY A 306 -10.08 16.15 -15.20
CA GLY A 306 -10.93 15.35 -16.08
C GLY A 306 -12.25 15.03 -15.37
N ILE A 307 -13.37 15.22 -16.05
CA ILE A 307 -14.71 15.03 -15.48
C ILE A 307 -15.31 13.80 -16.12
N VAL A 308 -15.63 12.81 -15.30
CA VAL A 308 -16.19 11.54 -15.77
C VAL A 308 -17.64 11.77 -16.20
N ASP A 309 -17.86 11.90 -17.51
CA ASP A 309 -19.17 12.09 -18.13
C ASP A 309 -19.45 11.16 -19.31
N GLY A 310 -18.53 10.22 -19.56
CA GLY A 310 -18.57 9.19 -20.59
C GLY A 310 -18.07 9.63 -21.96
N VAL A 311 -17.41 10.79 -22.06
CA VAL A 311 -16.78 11.27 -23.29
C VAL A 311 -15.47 11.98 -22.97
N VAL A 312 -14.38 11.57 -23.64
CA VAL A 312 -13.10 12.30 -23.52
C VAL A 312 -13.16 13.65 -24.24
N ASP A 313 -13.21 14.74 -23.48
CA ASP A 313 -13.32 16.12 -23.98
C ASP A 313 -11.95 16.78 -24.29
N SER A 314 -11.96 18.06 -24.69
CA SER A 314 -10.71 18.78 -25.01
C SER A 314 -9.78 19.01 -23.81
N ASN A 315 -10.33 19.13 -22.59
CA ASN A 315 -9.56 19.26 -21.37
C ASN A 315 -8.87 17.92 -21.04
N GLU A 316 -9.60 16.82 -21.14
CA GLU A 316 -9.07 15.48 -20.89
C GLU A 316 -8.06 15.04 -21.94
N GLN A 317 -8.25 15.40 -23.22
CA GLN A 317 -7.23 15.21 -24.26
C GLN A 317 -5.94 15.97 -23.94
N ALA A 318 -6.05 17.18 -23.35
CA ALA A 318 -4.88 17.95 -22.93
C ALA A 318 -4.18 17.32 -21.72
N MET A 319 -4.94 16.82 -20.75
CA MET A 319 -4.45 16.03 -19.61
C MET A 319 -3.68 14.78 -20.07
N ILE A 320 -4.26 13.98 -20.98
CA ILE A 320 -3.61 12.79 -21.57
C ILE A 320 -2.29 13.18 -22.25
N LYS A 321 -2.28 14.28 -23.00
CA LYS A 321 -1.10 14.76 -23.71
C LYS A 321 -0.02 15.29 -22.77
N ALA A 322 -0.40 15.84 -21.61
CA ALA A 322 0.56 16.26 -20.59
C ALA A 322 1.39 15.07 -20.08
N GLY A 323 0.78 13.88 -20.00
CA GLY A 323 1.46 12.65 -19.64
C GLY A 323 1.74 12.57 -18.13
N LEU A 324 2.80 11.85 -17.77
CA LEU A 324 3.24 11.66 -16.38
C LEU A 324 4.78 11.67 -16.34
N ASP A 325 5.36 12.23 -15.28
CA ASP A 325 6.79 12.13 -14.98
C ASP A 325 7.05 10.92 -14.06
N PRO A 326 7.88 9.94 -14.43
CA PRO A 326 8.24 8.83 -13.54
C PRO A 326 8.73 9.23 -12.14
N ALA A 327 9.29 10.43 -11.97
CA ALA A 327 9.74 10.94 -10.67
C ALA A 327 8.62 11.55 -9.81
N ASP A 328 7.51 11.98 -10.44
CA ASP A 328 6.32 12.52 -9.77
C ASP A 328 5.07 12.17 -10.59
N ASN A 329 4.49 11.00 -10.32
CA ASN A 329 3.50 10.37 -11.21
C ASN A 329 2.14 10.11 -10.56
N TRP A 330 1.75 10.82 -9.52
CA TRP A 330 0.49 10.49 -8.86
C TRP A 330 -0.73 10.71 -9.77
N ILE A 331 -1.71 9.82 -9.63
CA ILE A 331 -3.04 9.95 -10.22
C ILE A 331 -4.04 9.93 -9.08
N TRP A 332 -4.89 10.95 -8.99
CA TRP A 332 -5.96 11.02 -7.99
C TRP A 332 -7.33 11.02 -8.66
N VAL A 333 -8.15 10.01 -8.35
CA VAL A 333 -9.57 9.96 -8.72
C VAL A 333 -10.40 10.17 -7.46
N THR A 334 -11.21 11.23 -7.43
CA THR A 334 -12.21 11.46 -6.38
C THR A 334 -13.61 11.23 -6.91
N SER A 335 -14.33 10.30 -6.29
CA SER A 335 -15.72 9.99 -6.63
C SER A 335 -16.71 11.08 -6.22
N LYS A 336 -16.29 12.03 -5.36
CA LYS A 336 -17.14 12.96 -4.60
C LYS A 336 -18.25 12.28 -3.78
N ARG A 337 -18.08 10.98 -3.50
CA ARG A 337 -19.05 10.11 -2.83
C ARG A 337 -18.36 9.25 -1.76
N ASN A 338 -17.44 9.87 -1.02
CA ASN A 338 -16.63 9.25 0.05
C ASN A 338 -15.75 8.08 -0.43
N LEU A 339 -15.18 8.21 -1.62
CA LEU A 339 -14.14 7.33 -2.11
C LEU A 339 -13.18 8.14 -2.95
N ASP A 340 -11.94 8.17 -2.51
CA ASP A 340 -10.81 8.70 -3.25
C ASP A 340 -9.76 7.61 -3.41
N ILE A 341 -9.16 7.54 -4.59
CA ILE A 341 -8.07 6.63 -4.91
C ILE A 341 -6.91 7.45 -5.41
N VAL A 342 -5.76 7.32 -4.75
CA VAL A 342 -4.49 7.90 -5.20
C VAL A 342 -3.57 6.76 -5.59
N ALA A 343 -3.14 6.74 -6.84
CA ALA A 343 -2.23 5.74 -7.37
C ALA A 343 -0.82 6.31 -7.54
N PHE A 344 0.19 5.45 -7.42
CA PHE A 344 1.60 5.75 -7.72
C PHE A 344 2.26 4.55 -8.38
N VAL A 345 3.32 4.80 -9.16
CA VAL A 345 4.23 3.75 -9.66
C VAL A 345 5.66 4.07 -9.23
N ASP A 346 6.31 3.14 -8.55
CA ASP A 346 7.73 3.25 -8.20
C ASP A 346 8.52 2.23 -9.02
N TYR A 347 9.47 2.69 -9.82
CA TYR A 347 10.40 1.77 -10.49
C TYR A 347 11.48 1.28 -9.53
N LEU A 348 11.91 0.03 -9.70
CA LEU A 348 12.91 -0.63 -8.88
C LEU A 348 14.19 -0.90 -9.68
N GLY A 349 15.34 -0.75 -9.02
CA GLY A 349 16.65 -0.95 -9.65
C GLY A 349 16.98 0.14 -10.66
N ASP A 350 17.50 -0.25 -11.83
CA ASP A 350 17.88 0.67 -12.91
C ASP A 350 16.72 1.00 -13.88
N PHE A 351 15.51 0.55 -13.56
CA PHE A 351 14.35 0.75 -14.42
C PHE A 351 13.90 2.21 -14.38
N ASN A 352 13.88 2.89 -15.53
CA ASN A 352 13.54 4.33 -15.63
C ASN A 352 13.02 4.70 -17.02
N GLU A 353 11.91 4.06 -17.41
CA GLU A 353 11.35 4.21 -18.75
C GLU A 353 10.31 5.35 -18.81
N PRO A 354 10.07 5.93 -20.00
CA PRO A 354 9.06 6.97 -20.15
C PRO A 354 7.66 6.47 -19.78
N MET A 355 6.93 7.30 -19.05
CA MET A 355 5.57 7.02 -18.59
C MET A 355 4.53 7.82 -19.40
N SER A 356 3.34 7.25 -19.55
CA SER A 356 2.18 7.92 -20.14
C SER A 356 0.95 7.76 -19.26
N LEU A 357 -0.01 8.68 -19.41
CA LEU A 357 -1.32 8.57 -18.78
C LEU A 357 -2.24 7.72 -19.69
N LEU A 358 -2.78 6.64 -19.13
CA LEU A 358 -3.94 5.97 -19.71
C LEU A 358 -5.19 6.60 -19.08
N TYR A 359 -6.04 7.20 -19.91
CA TYR A 359 -7.34 7.71 -19.49
C TYR A 359 -8.38 7.39 -20.56
N LYS A 360 -9.48 6.76 -20.14
CA LYS A 360 -10.64 6.46 -20.95
C LYS A 360 -11.88 6.84 -20.17
N ASP A 361 -12.80 7.49 -20.87
CA ASP A 361 -14.13 7.81 -20.39
C ASP A 361 -15.12 7.57 -21.52
N ASP A 362 -15.82 6.43 -21.47
CA ASP A 362 -16.70 5.94 -22.53
C ASP A 362 -17.80 5.03 -21.97
N PHE A 363 -19.06 5.34 -22.28
CA PHE A 363 -20.23 4.56 -21.88
C PHE A 363 -20.34 3.18 -22.53
N GLU A 364 -19.82 3.03 -23.75
CA GLU A 364 -20.13 1.89 -24.62
C GLU A 364 -18.92 1.00 -24.91
N ASN A 365 -17.72 1.41 -24.51
CA ASN A 365 -16.50 0.66 -24.77
C ASN A 365 -16.37 -0.56 -23.85
N ASP A 366 -16.72 -1.73 -24.39
CA ASP A 366 -16.54 -3.03 -23.75
C ASP A 366 -15.08 -3.51 -23.88
N ASP A 367 -14.39 -3.69 -22.76
CA ASP A 367 -13.01 -4.17 -22.72
C ASP A 367 -12.80 -5.12 -21.53
N PRO A 368 -13.05 -6.43 -21.70
CA PRO A 368 -12.92 -7.42 -20.64
C PRO A 368 -11.57 -7.35 -19.92
N PRO A 369 -11.51 -7.59 -18.59
CA PRO A 369 -12.40 -8.44 -17.82
C PRO A 369 -13.41 -7.68 -16.94
N GLU A 370 -13.94 -6.56 -17.43
CA GLU A 370 -15.00 -5.81 -16.73
C GLU A 370 -16.26 -6.66 -16.50
N VAL A 371 -16.86 -6.50 -15.33
CA VAL A 371 -18.16 -7.06 -14.96
C VAL A 371 -19.29 -6.16 -15.46
N PHE A 372 -19.05 -4.85 -15.49
CA PHE A 372 -19.98 -3.82 -15.92
C PHE A 372 -19.46 -3.18 -17.21
N PRO A 373 -20.25 -3.21 -18.30
CA PRO A 373 -19.83 -2.63 -19.58
C PRO A 373 -19.50 -1.13 -19.49
N GLY A 374 -18.44 -0.73 -20.18
CA GLY A 374 -17.99 0.66 -20.32
C GLY A 374 -16.78 0.98 -19.43
N GLN A 375 -16.18 2.15 -19.63
CA GLN A 375 -14.99 2.60 -18.91
C GLN A 375 -15.23 4.01 -18.37
N MET A 376 -15.59 4.16 -17.09
CA MET A 376 -16.08 5.44 -16.54
C MET A 376 -15.60 5.71 -15.10
N PRO A 377 -14.35 6.15 -14.92
CA PRO A 377 -13.29 6.16 -15.92
C PRO A 377 -12.43 4.89 -15.79
N ASN A 378 -11.70 4.57 -16.85
CA ASN A 378 -10.55 3.66 -16.76
C ASN A 378 -9.26 4.49 -16.78
N VAL A 379 -8.49 4.43 -15.70
CA VAL A 379 -7.34 5.31 -15.49
C VAL A 379 -6.13 4.52 -15.01
N GLY A 380 -4.96 4.88 -15.52
CA GLY A 380 -3.71 4.34 -15.03
C GLY A 380 -2.49 4.77 -15.82
N TYR A 381 -1.52 3.87 -15.86
CA TYR A 381 -0.16 4.14 -16.31
C TYR A 381 0.14 3.37 -17.58
N GLY A 382 0.81 4.02 -18.53
CA GLY A 382 1.52 3.37 -19.62
C GLY A 382 3.02 3.42 -19.37
N ILE A 383 3.69 2.29 -19.55
CA ILE A 383 5.14 2.14 -19.64
C ILE A 383 5.46 1.97 -21.11
N ASN A 384 6.08 3.00 -21.69
CA ASN A 384 6.20 3.14 -23.15
C ASN A 384 7.35 2.31 -23.73
N GLU A 385 8.30 1.90 -22.91
CA GLU A 385 9.43 1.08 -23.29
C GLU A 385 9.65 0.03 -22.20
N PHE A 386 9.90 -1.22 -22.59
CA PHE A 386 10.25 -2.28 -21.63
C PHE A 386 11.75 -2.54 -21.71
N PRO A 387 12.43 -2.74 -20.58
CA PRO A 387 13.88 -2.78 -20.59
C PRO A 387 14.31 -4.10 -21.23
N MET A 388 15.22 -4.03 -22.20
CA MET A 388 15.60 -5.20 -23.00
C MET A 388 16.72 -6.05 -22.37
N THR A 389 17.20 -5.68 -21.18
CA THR A 389 18.20 -6.43 -20.40
C THR A 389 17.94 -6.28 -18.89
N GLY A 390 18.57 -7.12 -18.06
CA GLY A 390 18.66 -6.89 -16.62
C GLY A 390 17.42 -7.25 -15.78
N PHE A 391 17.28 -6.59 -14.64
CA PHE A 391 16.15 -6.77 -13.73
C PHE A 391 14.95 -5.91 -14.16
N ILE A 392 13.75 -6.39 -13.92
CA ILE A 392 12.51 -5.61 -14.03
C ILE A 392 11.86 -5.61 -12.67
N GLY A 393 11.58 -4.43 -12.15
CA GLY A 393 10.75 -4.31 -10.98
C GLY A 393 10.05 -2.98 -10.94
N PHE A 394 8.80 -3.01 -10.48
CA PHE A 394 8.03 -1.82 -10.17
C PHE A 394 6.97 -2.16 -9.12
N VAL A 395 6.58 -1.15 -8.35
CA VAL A 395 5.50 -1.25 -7.37
C VAL A 395 4.39 -0.30 -7.77
N VAL A 396 3.16 -0.80 -7.87
CA VAL A 396 1.97 0.05 -7.99
C VAL A 396 1.29 0.14 -6.64
N SER A 397 1.16 1.35 -6.12
CA SER A 397 0.51 1.60 -4.83
C SER A 397 -0.83 2.30 -5.06
N LEU A 398 -1.91 1.75 -4.51
CA LEU A 398 -3.24 2.35 -4.49
C LEU A 398 -3.59 2.72 -3.05
N PHE A 399 -3.69 4.01 -2.74
CA PHE A 399 -4.15 4.52 -1.46
C PHE A 399 -5.62 4.89 -1.54
N ILE A 400 -6.39 4.51 -0.53
CA ILE A 400 -7.85 4.66 -0.51
C ILE A 400 -8.26 5.50 0.68
N SER A 401 -9.12 6.50 0.48
CA SER A 401 -9.62 7.34 1.57
C SER A 401 -11.12 7.68 1.43
N ASP A 402 -11.70 8.21 2.51
CA ASP A 402 -13.13 8.56 2.61
C ASP A 402 -13.47 9.91 1.96
N GLY A 403 -12.62 10.41 1.05
CA GLY A 403 -12.71 11.74 0.51
C GLY A 403 -11.70 12.70 1.15
N PHE A 404 -11.04 13.49 0.31
CA PHE A 404 -10.18 14.58 0.72
C PHE A 404 -10.71 15.90 0.15
N GLU A 405 -10.88 16.88 1.03
CA GLU A 405 -11.16 18.26 0.64
C GLU A 405 -9.86 19.07 0.67
N GLY A 406 -9.39 19.51 -0.50
CA GLY A 406 -8.22 20.37 -0.60
C GLY A 406 -7.51 20.29 -1.95
N ASP A 407 -6.27 20.76 -1.97
CA ASP A 407 -5.42 20.79 -3.17
C ASP A 407 -4.87 19.40 -3.49
N PRO A 408 -5.06 18.88 -4.73
CA PRO A 408 -4.39 17.67 -5.22
C PRO A 408 -2.88 17.62 -4.94
N GLN A 409 -2.18 18.75 -5.11
CA GLN A 409 -0.74 18.85 -4.93
C GLN A 409 -0.29 18.68 -3.48
N GLU A 410 -1.18 18.95 -2.53
CA GLU A 410 -0.91 18.69 -1.11
C GLU A 410 -1.35 17.27 -0.74
N PHE A 411 -2.52 16.85 -1.21
CA PHE A 411 -3.12 15.58 -0.83
C PHE A 411 -2.29 14.38 -1.25
N ALA A 412 -1.97 14.27 -2.55
CA ALA A 412 -1.36 13.08 -3.10
C ALA A 412 0.03 12.83 -2.46
N PRO A 413 0.95 13.80 -2.39
CA PRO A 413 2.22 13.60 -1.67
C PRO A 413 2.02 13.28 -0.18
N TYR A 414 1.01 13.87 0.46
CA TYR A 414 0.71 13.62 1.87
C TYR A 414 0.27 12.18 2.17
N THR A 415 -0.36 11.46 1.22
CA THR A 415 -0.73 10.05 1.44
C THR A 415 0.49 9.14 1.61
N ARG A 416 1.62 9.48 0.97
CA ARG A 416 2.89 8.74 1.07
C ARG A 416 3.86 9.26 2.13
N THR A 417 3.63 10.47 2.63
CA THR A 417 4.51 11.09 3.64
C THR A 417 4.40 10.33 4.96
N LEU A 418 5.43 9.60 5.36
CA LEU A 418 5.50 8.94 6.65
C LEU A 418 5.91 9.93 7.75
N PRO A 419 5.51 9.72 9.02
CA PRO A 419 6.02 10.52 10.12
C PRO A 419 7.53 10.31 10.29
N ASP A 420 8.23 11.30 10.85
CA ASP A 420 9.65 11.15 11.16
C ASP A 420 9.82 10.03 12.20
N LEU A 421 10.82 9.17 11.98
CA LEU A 421 11.08 8.00 12.80
C LEU A 421 12.45 8.11 13.48
N GLU A 422 12.50 7.81 14.77
CA GLU A 422 13.74 7.70 15.54
C GLU A 422 13.65 6.50 16.48
N VAL A 423 14.67 5.64 16.51
CA VAL A 423 14.70 4.48 17.42
C VAL A 423 15.85 4.60 18.42
N ARG A 424 15.55 4.38 19.70
CA ARG A 424 16.48 4.53 20.81
C ARG A 424 16.58 3.24 21.61
N ALA A 425 17.80 2.79 21.92
CA ALA A 425 18.00 1.68 22.86
C ALA A 425 17.59 2.09 24.28
N LEU A 426 17.07 1.14 25.07
CA LEU A 426 16.67 1.32 26.47
C LEU A 426 17.54 0.54 27.45
#